data_AF-A0A7K6EU46-F1
#
_entry.id   AF-A0A7K6EU46-F1
#
_cell.length_a   1.000
_cell.length_b   1.000
_cell.length_c   1.000
_cell.angle_alpha   90.00
_cell.angle_beta   90.00
_cell.angle_gamma   90.00
#
_symmetry.space_group_name_H-M   'P 1'
#
loop_
_entity.id
_entity.type
_entity.pdbx_description
1 polymer ?
#
loop_
_entity_poly.entity_id
_entity_poly.type
_entity_poly.pdbx_seq_one_letter_code
_entity_poly.pdbx_strand_id
1 'polypeptide(L)'
;MSQLLCALLSLLSFAAQLESAQWKLQENVIVVESQWDAEAPATTVQLTCNSSEEAVYWEKDSEWLQEGKSLSAEVKEFPDAGNYSCLSQQSHRVLSSSLLLIAKIDSKGNMLRWILKSFQEPKWTFLKCEAKNYSGIFTCSWMTENKSPNMKFTIRSLKGPQDDVSCSSPVALTEGTLTTYTAQCHKEHFCPFAEEHQPIDIFLEVIDEVEYENYSASFFIRDIVKPDPPQCQYVASNGTVTWTYPRTWSTPTSYFPLTFQVKVKRPIHKYTRAQGEPEAVQLPAPGPAEVWVQARDRCYLSSWSESSPCR
;
A
#
# COMPACT_ATOMS: atom_id res chain seq x y z
N MET A 1 -2.90 -56.57 4.02
CA MET A 1 -4.07 -55.88 3.43
C MET A 1 -4.42 -54.54 4.10
N SER A 2 -4.10 -54.33 5.38
CA SER A 2 -4.43 -53.07 6.09
C SER A 2 -3.55 -51.86 5.72
N GLN A 3 -2.26 -52.06 5.40
CA GLN A 3 -1.35 -50.93 5.10
C GLN A 3 -1.56 -50.29 3.71
N LEU A 4 -2.04 -51.05 2.73
CA LEU A 4 -2.39 -50.50 1.40
C LEU A 4 -3.64 -49.63 1.45
N LEU A 5 -4.62 -49.93 2.32
CA LEU A 5 -5.81 -49.10 2.51
C LEU A 5 -5.47 -47.76 3.16
N CYS A 6 -4.58 -47.75 4.16
CA CYS A 6 -4.13 -46.50 4.79
C CYS A 6 -3.34 -45.61 3.84
N ALA A 7 -2.50 -46.18 2.96
CA ALA A 7 -1.74 -45.42 1.96
C ALA A 7 -2.66 -44.78 0.89
N LEU A 8 -3.72 -45.49 0.47
CA LEU A 8 -4.73 -44.96 -0.46
C LEU A 8 -5.58 -43.86 0.18
N LEU A 9 -5.93 -43.99 1.47
CA LEU A 9 -6.64 -42.95 2.23
C LEU A 9 -5.77 -41.70 2.46
N SER A 10 -4.45 -41.84 2.64
CA SER A 10 -3.52 -40.70 2.73
C SER A 10 -3.28 -40.00 1.38
N LEU A 11 -3.32 -40.73 0.26
CA LEU A 11 -3.22 -40.15 -1.09
C LEU A 11 -4.52 -39.43 -1.48
N LEU A 12 -5.69 -39.90 -1.02
CA LEU A 12 -6.97 -39.21 -1.21
C LEU A 12 -7.11 -37.96 -0.32
N SER A 13 -6.40 -37.87 0.80
CA SER A 13 -6.40 -36.67 1.65
C SER A 13 -5.39 -35.61 1.23
N PHE A 14 -4.40 -35.94 0.39
CA PHE A 14 -3.52 -34.96 -0.24
C PHE A 14 -4.12 -34.27 -1.48
N ALA A 15 -5.20 -34.81 -2.06
CA ALA A 15 -5.91 -34.20 -3.19
C ALA A 15 -6.87 -33.07 -2.79
N ALA A 16 -7.05 -32.80 -1.49
CA ALA A 16 -8.01 -31.81 -0.98
C ALA A 16 -7.39 -30.47 -0.54
N GLN A 17 -6.11 -30.23 -0.84
CA GLN A 17 -5.55 -28.88 -0.87
C GLN A 17 -5.49 -28.39 -2.32
N LEU A 18 -6.63 -28.41 -3.03
CA LEU A 18 -6.81 -27.38 -4.04
C LEU A 18 -6.93 -26.08 -3.26
N GLU A 19 -5.92 -25.22 -3.37
CA GLU A 19 -6.09 -23.81 -3.05
C GLU A 19 -7.38 -23.37 -3.75
N SER A 20 -8.37 -22.96 -2.97
CA SER A 20 -9.61 -22.50 -3.53
C SER A 20 -9.30 -21.25 -4.35
N ALA A 21 -9.64 -21.24 -5.64
CA ALA A 21 -9.51 -20.09 -6.55
C ALA A 21 -10.45 -18.92 -6.16
N GLN A 22 -10.84 -18.86 -4.90
CA GLN A 22 -11.69 -17.85 -4.31
C GLN A 22 -11.45 -17.79 -2.79
N TRP A 23 -11.70 -16.64 -2.19
CA TRP A 23 -11.72 -16.46 -0.74
C TRP A 23 -12.74 -15.41 -0.32
N LYS A 24 -13.18 -15.52 0.94
CA LYS A 24 -14.05 -14.54 1.56
C LYS A 24 -13.21 -13.35 2.03
N LEU A 25 -13.46 -12.16 1.47
CA LEU A 25 -12.78 -10.93 1.87
C LEU A 25 -13.38 -10.36 3.14
N GLN A 26 -14.71 -10.31 3.19
CA GLN A 26 -15.53 -9.82 4.29
C GLN A 26 -16.86 -10.57 4.30
N GLU A 27 -17.73 -10.30 5.27
CA GLU A 27 -19.09 -10.83 5.24
C GLU A 27 -19.77 -10.46 3.92
N ASN A 28 -20.31 -11.45 3.21
CA ASN A 28 -20.95 -11.30 1.90
C ASN A 28 -20.07 -10.73 0.77
N VAL A 29 -18.74 -10.70 0.89
CA VAL A 29 -17.82 -10.29 -0.19
C VAL A 29 -16.83 -11.40 -0.48
N ILE A 30 -16.83 -11.89 -1.72
CA ILE A 30 -16.00 -13.00 -2.18
C ILE A 30 -15.11 -12.50 -3.32
N VAL A 31 -13.81 -12.76 -3.24
CA VAL A 31 -12.88 -12.52 -4.33
C VAL A 31 -12.66 -13.83 -5.06
N VAL A 32 -12.74 -13.80 -6.39
CA VAL A 32 -12.53 -14.92 -7.29
C VAL A 32 -11.25 -14.65 -8.09
N GLU A 33 -10.31 -15.58 -8.02
CA GLU A 33 -9.16 -15.59 -8.92
C GLU A 33 -9.62 -16.05 -10.31
N SER A 34 -9.47 -15.15 -11.29
CA SER A 34 -9.76 -15.43 -12.69
C SER A 34 -8.47 -15.35 -13.50
N GLN A 35 -8.08 -16.48 -14.10
CA GLN A 35 -6.96 -16.50 -15.03
C GLN A 35 -7.32 -15.68 -16.28
N TRP A 36 -6.59 -14.60 -16.52
CA TRP A 36 -6.93 -13.59 -17.52
C TRP A 36 -6.36 -13.95 -18.91
N ASP A 37 -6.74 -15.12 -19.38
CA ASP A 37 -6.33 -15.75 -20.64
C ASP A 37 -7.56 -16.30 -21.37
N ALA A 38 -7.62 -16.22 -22.70
CA ALA A 38 -8.83 -16.51 -23.46
C ALA A 38 -9.23 -18.00 -23.40
N GLU A 39 -8.24 -18.89 -23.24
CA GLU A 39 -8.41 -20.33 -23.21
C GLU A 39 -8.74 -20.87 -21.81
N ALA A 40 -8.50 -20.08 -20.76
CA ALA A 40 -8.78 -20.49 -19.39
C ALA A 40 -10.29 -20.52 -19.09
N PRO A 41 -10.82 -21.60 -18.47
CA PRO A 41 -12.24 -21.72 -18.16
C PRO A 41 -12.69 -20.71 -17.09
N ALA A 42 -14.01 -20.55 -16.97
CA ALA A 42 -14.62 -19.81 -15.87
C ALA A 42 -14.44 -20.54 -14.52
N THR A 43 -14.36 -19.77 -13.43
CA THR A 43 -14.33 -20.31 -12.08
C THR A 43 -15.76 -20.45 -11.56
N THR A 44 -16.16 -21.64 -11.13
CA THR A 44 -17.48 -21.87 -10.55
C THR A 44 -17.53 -21.51 -9.07
N VAL A 45 -18.42 -20.59 -8.70
CA VAL A 45 -18.64 -20.10 -7.34
C VAL A 45 -20.01 -20.58 -6.86
N GLN A 46 -20.04 -21.27 -5.71
CA GLN A 46 -21.29 -21.66 -5.07
C GLN A 46 -21.73 -20.58 -4.08
N LEU A 47 -22.87 -19.96 -4.37
CA LEU A 47 -23.54 -19.00 -3.49
C LEU A 47 -24.69 -19.68 -2.77
N THR A 48 -24.88 -19.37 -1.50
CA THR A 48 -25.98 -19.91 -0.68
C THR A 48 -26.77 -18.79 -0.05
N CYS A 49 -28.08 -18.84 -0.19
CA CYS A 49 -28.98 -17.84 0.34
C CYS A 49 -29.05 -17.97 1.86
N ASN A 50 -28.66 -16.93 2.58
CA ASN A 50 -28.65 -16.93 4.03
C ASN A 50 -30.04 -16.56 4.58
N SER A 51 -31.01 -17.48 4.43
CA SER A 51 -32.38 -17.31 4.92
C SER A 51 -33.03 -18.65 5.29
N SER A 52 -33.99 -18.60 6.21
CA SER A 52 -34.85 -19.74 6.54
C SER A 52 -35.90 -20.03 5.46
N GLU A 53 -36.21 -19.07 4.57
CA GLU A 53 -37.19 -19.27 3.50
C GLU A 53 -36.68 -20.27 2.45
N GLU A 54 -37.50 -21.26 2.09
CA GLU A 54 -37.17 -22.28 1.07
C GLU A 54 -37.51 -21.83 -0.36
N ALA A 55 -38.57 -21.04 -0.51
CA ALA A 55 -39.05 -20.54 -1.79
C ALA A 55 -38.34 -19.23 -2.17
N VAL A 56 -37.15 -19.36 -2.76
CA VAL A 56 -36.27 -18.22 -3.11
C VAL A 56 -35.80 -18.30 -4.56
N TYR A 57 -35.38 -17.18 -5.12
CA TYR A 57 -34.74 -17.08 -6.43
C TYR A 57 -33.57 -16.10 -6.40
N TRP A 58 -32.67 -16.22 -7.37
CA TRP A 58 -31.50 -15.37 -7.52
C TRP A 58 -31.65 -14.40 -8.68
N GLU A 59 -31.09 -13.22 -8.49
CA GLU A 59 -31.08 -12.12 -9.44
C GLU A 59 -29.70 -11.45 -9.46
N LYS A 60 -29.27 -11.01 -10.64
CA LYS A 60 -28.08 -10.17 -10.84
C LYS A 60 -28.43 -9.09 -11.84
N ASP A 61 -28.11 -7.84 -11.52
CA ASP A 61 -28.37 -6.69 -12.41
C ASP A 61 -29.81 -6.60 -12.93
N SER A 62 -30.78 -6.99 -12.10
CA SER A 62 -32.21 -7.08 -12.46
C SER A 62 -32.61 -8.17 -13.43
N GLU A 63 -31.71 -9.12 -13.70
CA GLU A 63 -31.97 -10.33 -14.47
C GLU A 63 -32.13 -11.54 -13.55
N TRP A 64 -33.21 -12.29 -13.78
CA TRP A 64 -33.46 -13.55 -13.08
C TRP A 64 -32.45 -14.62 -13.53
N LEU A 65 -31.90 -15.37 -12.58
CA LEU A 65 -30.90 -16.41 -12.85
C LEU A 65 -31.43 -17.83 -12.64
N GLN A 66 -31.90 -18.12 -11.42
CA GLN A 66 -32.31 -19.47 -11.02
C GLN A 66 -33.18 -19.45 -9.75
N GLU A 67 -34.03 -20.47 -9.58
CA GLU A 67 -34.72 -20.79 -8.33
C GLU A 67 -33.91 -21.71 -7.39
N GLY A 68 -34.12 -21.54 -6.08
CA GLY A 68 -33.56 -22.40 -5.04
C GLY A 68 -32.49 -21.74 -4.17
N LYS A 69 -32.15 -22.40 -3.06
CA LYS A 69 -31.23 -21.84 -2.04
C LYS A 69 -29.78 -21.70 -2.48
N SER A 70 -29.36 -22.43 -3.49
CA SER A 70 -27.97 -22.42 -3.98
C SER A 70 -27.92 -21.99 -5.43
N LEU A 71 -26.94 -21.15 -5.75
CA LEU A 71 -26.64 -20.71 -7.11
C LEU A 71 -25.19 -21.07 -7.44
N SER A 72 -25.01 -21.71 -8.59
CA SER A 72 -23.69 -22.00 -9.15
C SER A 72 -23.36 -20.94 -10.20
N ALA A 73 -22.62 -19.90 -9.82
CA ALA A 73 -22.23 -18.81 -10.72
C ALA A 73 -20.91 -19.16 -11.43
N GLU A 74 -20.86 -18.98 -12.74
CA GLU A 74 -19.62 -19.07 -13.52
C GLU A 74 -19.01 -17.67 -13.66
N VAL A 75 -17.78 -17.48 -13.18
CA VAL A 75 -17.12 -16.17 -13.13
C VAL A 75 -15.85 -16.22 -13.95
N LYS A 76 -15.79 -15.43 -15.03
CA LYS A 76 -14.62 -15.31 -15.90
C LYS A 76 -14.23 -13.86 -16.11
N GLU A 77 -15.17 -13.01 -16.51
CA GLU A 77 -14.95 -11.60 -16.83
C GLU A 77 -15.75 -10.68 -15.90
N PHE A 78 -15.49 -9.37 -15.99
CA PHE A 78 -16.16 -8.39 -15.12
C PHE A 78 -17.69 -8.39 -15.16
N PRO A 79 -18.36 -8.64 -16.31
CA PRO A 79 -19.82 -8.77 -16.33
C PRO A 79 -20.36 -9.93 -15.49
N ASP A 80 -19.54 -10.93 -15.15
CA ASP A 80 -19.93 -12.04 -14.28
C ASP A 80 -19.77 -11.68 -12.79
N ALA A 81 -19.06 -10.60 -12.47
CA ALA A 81 -18.88 -10.12 -11.12
C ALA A 81 -19.99 -9.15 -10.71
N GLY A 82 -19.96 -8.67 -9.46
CA GLY A 82 -20.95 -7.73 -8.93
C GLY A 82 -21.90 -8.38 -7.92
N ASN A 83 -23.05 -7.74 -7.71
CA ASN A 83 -23.93 -8.07 -6.59
C ASN A 83 -24.99 -9.10 -6.99
N TYR A 84 -24.89 -10.29 -6.42
CA TYR A 84 -25.88 -11.35 -6.53
C TYR A 84 -26.86 -11.25 -5.38
N SER A 85 -28.15 -11.13 -5.68
CA SER A 85 -29.19 -11.01 -4.66
C SER A 85 -30.06 -12.26 -4.64
N CYS A 86 -30.28 -12.80 -3.45
CA CYS A 86 -31.29 -13.83 -3.21
C CYS A 86 -32.58 -13.14 -2.73
N LEU A 87 -33.71 -13.45 -3.38
CA LEU A 87 -35.00 -12.85 -3.10
C LEU A 87 -36.04 -13.90 -2.74
N SER A 88 -36.99 -13.50 -1.91
CA SER A 88 -38.18 -14.29 -1.59
C SER A 88 -39.11 -14.37 -2.79
N GLN A 89 -39.56 -15.56 -3.19
CA GLN A 89 -40.56 -15.72 -4.25
C GLN A 89 -41.91 -15.10 -3.89
N GLN A 90 -42.24 -15.02 -2.60
CA GLN A 90 -43.54 -14.52 -2.15
C GLN A 90 -43.57 -13.01 -2.03
N SER A 91 -42.53 -12.43 -1.43
CA SER A 91 -42.49 -11.01 -1.11
C SER A 91 -41.65 -10.16 -2.06
N HIS A 92 -40.85 -10.79 -2.93
CA HIS A 92 -39.86 -10.15 -3.80
C HIS A 92 -38.86 -9.25 -3.05
N ARG A 93 -38.66 -9.51 -1.75
CA ARG A 93 -37.68 -8.80 -0.93
C ARG A 93 -36.34 -9.52 -1.00
N VAL A 94 -35.26 -8.73 -1.02
CA VAL A 94 -33.89 -9.23 -0.88
C VAL A 94 -33.72 -9.82 0.52
N LEU A 95 -33.36 -11.10 0.58
CA LEU A 95 -33.13 -11.86 1.80
C LEU A 95 -31.64 -11.89 2.17
N SER A 96 -30.78 -12.01 1.17
CA SER A 96 -29.32 -11.94 1.31
C SER A 96 -28.71 -11.47 0.00
N SER A 97 -27.49 -10.94 0.08
CA SER A 97 -26.73 -10.53 -1.10
C SER A 97 -25.28 -10.98 -0.96
N SER A 98 -24.60 -11.17 -2.08
CA SER A 98 -23.18 -11.52 -2.14
C SER A 98 -22.51 -10.73 -3.27
N LEU A 99 -21.48 -9.98 -2.92
CA LEU A 99 -20.65 -9.23 -3.87
C LEU A 99 -19.50 -10.12 -4.32
N LEU A 100 -19.46 -10.45 -5.61
CA LEU A 100 -18.32 -11.09 -6.24
C LEU A 100 -17.37 -10.03 -6.80
N LEU A 101 -16.09 -10.16 -6.46
CA LEU A 101 -14.98 -9.37 -7.00
C LEU A 101 -14.04 -10.30 -7.78
N ILE A 102 -13.32 -9.75 -8.75
CA ILE A 102 -12.36 -10.50 -9.56
C ILE A 102 -10.94 -10.03 -9.26
N ALA A 103 -10.10 -10.98 -8.84
CA ALA A 103 -8.66 -10.84 -8.86
C ALA A 103 -8.12 -11.45 -10.16
N LYS A 104 -7.53 -10.63 -11.02
CA LYS A 104 -7.00 -11.09 -12.31
C LYS A 104 -5.63 -11.72 -12.08
N ILE A 105 -5.45 -12.97 -12.51
CA ILE A 105 -4.17 -13.69 -12.37
C ILE A 105 -3.61 -14.10 -13.74
N ASP A 106 -2.29 -14.17 -13.84
CA ASP A 106 -1.60 -14.72 -15.00
C ASP A 106 -1.62 -16.26 -15.01
N SER A 107 -1.06 -16.87 -16.05
CA SER A 107 -0.98 -18.34 -16.18
C SER A 107 -0.10 -19.03 -15.14
N LYS A 108 0.62 -18.27 -14.32
CA LYS A 108 1.44 -18.76 -13.21
C LYS A 108 0.80 -18.48 -11.85
N GLY A 109 -0.42 -17.93 -11.81
CA GLY A 109 -1.12 -17.56 -10.58
C GLY A 109 -0.70 -16.22 -9.98
N ASN A 110 0.08 -15.41 -10.67
CA ASN A 110 0.45 -14.08 -10.15
C ASN A 110 -0.65 -13.06 -10.44
N MET A 111 -1.04 -12.30 -9.41
CA MET A 111 -2.01 -11.22 -9.58
C MET A 111 -1.47 -10.11 -10.48
N LEU A 112 -2.24 -9.79 -11.51
CA LEU A 112 -1.97 -8.71 -12.44
C LEU A 112 -2.22 -7.36 -11.75
N ARG A 113 -1.34 -6.39 -11.98
CA ARG A 113 -1.32 -5.08 -11.33
C ARG A 113 -1.50 -3.99 -12.37
N TRP A 114 -2.71 -3.44 -12.47
CA TRP A 114 -3.07 -2.42 -13.45
C TRP A 114 -3.80 -1.22 -12.85
N ILE A 115 -4.37 -1.34 -11.64
CA ILE A 115 -5.08 -0.21 -11.02
C ILE A 115 -4.09 0.86 -10.54
N LEU A 116 -3.01 0.46 -9.85
CA LEU A 116 -2.02 1.40 -9.33
C LEU A 116 -0.87 1.63 -10.31
N LYS A 117 -0.33 2.84 -10.31
CA LYS A 117 0.90 3.21 -11.00
C LYS A 117 2.09 3.08 -10.06
N SER A 118 3.15 2.42 -10.52
CA SER A 118 4.37 2.24 -9.74
C SER A 118 5.19 3.54 -9.63
N PHE A 119 5.75 3.82 -8.47
CA PHE A 119 6.83 4.77 -8.28
C PHE A 119 8.09 4.29 -9.00
N GLN A 120 8.78 5.20 -9.68
CA GLN A 120 10.10 4.96 -10.27
C GLN A 120 11.14 5.43 -9.25
N GLU A 121 11.82 4.53 -8.51
CA GLU A 121 13.20 4.67 -7.96
C GLU A 121 13.50 3.73 -6.78
N PRO A 122 14.74 3.20 -6.67
CA PRO A 122 15.48 2.42 -7.67
C PRO A 122 14.86 1.04 -7.96
N LYS A 123 13.82 0.64 -7.22
CA LYS A 123 12.98 -0.53 -7.49
C LYS A 123 11.54 -0.06 -7.68
N TRP A 124 10.81 -0.66 -8.63
CA TRP A 124 9.40 -0.36 -8.81
C TRP A 124 8.61 -0.81 -7.57
N THR A 125 7.85 0.12 -6.99
CA THR A 125 6.90 -0.16 -5.92
C THR A 125 5.61 0.60 -6.18
N PHE A 126 4.46 0.03 -5.80
CA PHE A 126 3.16 0.68 -5.90
C PHE A 126 2.77 1.39 -4.59
N LEU A 127 3.33 0.93 -3.47
CA LEU A 127 3.07 1.43 -2.14
C LEU A 127 4.39 1.93 -1.53
N LYS A 128 4.48 3.23 -1.29
CA LYS A 128 5.66 3.89 -0.77
C LYS A 128 5.35 4.49 0.59
N CYS A 129 6.07 4.06 1.62
CA CYS A 129 5.96 4.61 2.97
C CYS A 129 7.22 5.39 3.36
N GLU A 130 7.05 6.53 4.01
CA GLU A 130 8.13 7.40 4.49
C GLU A 130 7.83 7.86 5.93
N ALA A 131 8.87 7.94 6.76
CA ALA A 131 8.79 8.45 8.13
C ALA A 131 9.68 9.68 8.27
N LYS A 132 9.20 10.74 8.92
CA LYS A 132 10.00 11.96 9.11
C LYS A 132 11.03 11.84 10.23
N ASN A 133 10.82 10.90 11.12
CA ASN A 133 11.55 10.70 12.37
C ASN A 133 11.27 9.29 12.91
N TYR A 134 11.75 9.00 14.12
CA TYR A 134 11.58 7.72 14.81
C TYR A 134 10.39 7.72 15.79
N SER A 135 9.34 8.51 15.56
CA SER A 135 8.20 8.60 16.50
C SER A 135 7.24 7.41 16.45
N GLY A 136 7.38 6.51 15.48
CA GLY A 136 6.35 5.51 15.17
C GLY A 136 5.33 5.97 14.11
N ILE A 137 5.35 7.26 13.73
CA ILE A 137 4.46 7.83 12.72
C ILE A 137 5.11 7.80 11.34
N PHE A 138 4.38 7.29 10.35
CA PHE A 138 4.80 7.25 8.96
C PHE A 138 3.62 7.54 8.02
N THR A 139 3.91 7.88 6.77
CA THR A 139 2.90 8.13 5.75
C THR A 139 3.14 7.17 4.59
N CYS A 140 2.11 6.40 4.25
CA CYS A 140 2.11 5.57 3.05
C CYS A 140 1.37 6.28 1.93
N SER A 141 1.88 6.12 0.72
CA SER A 141 1.42 6.78 -0.49
C SER A 141 1.37 5.81 -1.66
N TRP A 142 0.37 5.97 -2.51
CA TRP A 142 0.18 5.24 -3.75
C TRP A 142 -0.47 6.16 -4.77
N MET A 143 -0.39 5.82 -6.05
CA MET A 143 -0.92 6.66 -7.10
C MET A 143 -1.61 5.86 -8.19
N THR A 144 -2.56 6.49 -8.86
CA THR A 144 -3.29 5.91 -9.99
C THR A 144 -3.57 6.99 -11.04
N GLU A 145 -3.62 6.57 -12.30
CA GLU A 145 -4.12 7.39 -13.42
C GLU A 145 -5.60 7.09 -13.73
N ASN A 146 -6.17 6.10 -13.03
CA ASN A 146 -7.57 5.73 -13.15
C ASN A 146 -8.44 6.85 -12.55
N LYS A 147 -9.50 7.19 -13.28
CA LYS A 147 -10.45 8.24 -12.93
C LYS A 147 -11.80 7.68 -12.46
N SER A 148 -11.88 6.38 -12.23
CA SER A 148 -13.09 5.75 -11.71
C SER A 148 -13.50 6.40 -10.37
N PRO A 149 -14.75 6.90 -10.26
CA PRO A 149 -15.25 7.47 -9.02
C PRO A 149 -15.54 6.40 -7.95
N ASN A 150 -15.55 5.12 -8.33
CA ASN A 150 -15.96 3.99 -7.50
C ASN A 150 -14.79 3.28 -6.82
N MET A 151 -13.56 3.80 -6.98
CA MET A 151 -12.37 3.24 -6.36
C MET A 151 -12.45 3.31 -4.83
N LYS A 152 -12.18 2.17 -4.18
CA LYS A 152 -12.11 2.04 -2.73
C LYS A 152 -10.74 1.54 -2.33
N PHE A 153 -10.17 2.20 -1.33
CA PHE A 153 -8.87 1.87 -0.76
C PHE A 153 -9.02 1.54 0.72
N THR A 154 -8.49 0.39 1.14
CA THR A 154 -8.43 0.02 2.55
C THR A 154 -6.99 -0.30 2.91
N ILE A 155 -6.42 0.47 3.83
CA ILE A 155 -5.06 0.25 4.33
C ILE A 155 -5.11 -0.27 5.76
N ARG A 156 -4.34 -1.32 6.06
CA ARG A 156 -4.24 -1.92 7.39
C ARG A 156 -2.89 -2.61 7.59
N SER A 157 -2.60 -2.99 8.83
CA SER A 157 -1.50 -3.91 9.11
C SER A 157 -1.88 -5.36 8.80
N LEU A 158 -0.90 -6.19 8.41
CA LEU A 158 -1.11 -7.61 8.12
C LEU A 158 -1.29 -8.47 9.38
N LYS A 159 -0.74 -8.10 10.54
CA LYS A 159 -0.84 -8.92 11.76
C LYS A 159 -2.14 -8.65 12.53
N GLY A 160 -3.29 -8.70 11.86
CA GLY A 160 -4.62 -8.81 12.48
C GLY A 160 -5.09 -7.60 13.31
N PRO A 161 -6.29 -7.68 13.92
CA PRO A 161 -6.94 -6.55 14.61
C PRO A 161 -6.43 -6.26 16.03
N GLN A 162 -5.48 -7.06 16.56
CA GLN A 162 -4.77 -6.76 17.81
C GLN A 162 -3.41 -6.09 17.56
N ASP A 163 -3.16 -5.65 16.33
CA ASP A 163 -1.85 -5.13 15.94
C ASP A 163 -1.65 -3.67 16.35
N ASP A 164 -0.38 -3.38 16.58
CA ASP A 164 0.15 -2.14 17.11
C ASP A 164 0.14 -1.00 16.08
N VAL A 165 -0.58 -1.09 14.95
CA VAL A 165 -0.53 -0.08 13.88
C VAL A 165 -1.92 0.37 13.44
N SER A 166 -2.20 1.66 13.63
CA SER A 166 -3.43 2.32 13.20
C SER A 166 -3.18 3.26 12.02
N CYS A 167 -4.03 3.24 11.01
CA CYS A 167 -3.93 4.09 9.82
C CYS A 167 -5.17 4.97 9.66
N SER A 168 -4.97 6.20 9.19
CA SER A 168 -6.04 7.13 8.83
C SER A 168 -6.74 6.71 7.53
N SER A 169 -7.93 7.25 7.31
CA SER A 169 -8.57 7.16 5.99
C SER A 169 -7.68 7.77 4.90
N PRO A 170 -7.62 7.18 3.70
CA PRO A 170 -6.86 7.73 2.58
C PRO A 170 -7.34 9.12 2.14
N VAL A 171 -6.40 10.02 1.87
CA VAL A 171 -6.65 11.37 1.36
C VAL A 171 -6.08 11.49 -0.05
N ALA A 172 -6.90 11.96 -0.99
CA ALA A 172 -6.53 12.15 -2.38
C ALA A 172 -5.94 13.55 -2.64
N LEU A 173 -4.86 13.59 -3.41
CA LEU A 173 -4.28 14.79 -4.01
C LEU A 173 -4.15 14.56 -5.51
N THR A 174 -4.92 15.30 -6.30
CA THR A 174 -4.90 15.19 -7.77
C THR A 174 -4.01 16.28 -8.37
N GLU A 175 -3.02 15.85 -9.14
CA GLU A 175 -2.13 16.72 -9.90
C GLU A 175 -2.21 16.32 -11.39
N GLY A 176 -2.96 17.10 -12.17
CA GLY A 176 -3.19 16.80 -13.59
C GLY A 176 -3.99 15.51 -13.78
N THR A 177 -3.39 14.50 -14.40
CA THR A 177 -4.01 13.17 -14.64
C THR A 177 -3.69 12.16 -13.55
N LEU A 178 -2.75 12.46 -12.65
CA LEU A 178 -2.30 11.56 -11.61
C LEU A 178 -2.98 11.93 -10.29
N THR A 179 -3.59 10.94 -9.64
CA THR A 179 -4.07 11.10 -8.27
C THR A 179 -3.19 10.31 -7.33
N THR A 180 -2.59 11.01 -6.37
CA THR A 180 -1.83 10.40 -5.28
C THR A 180 -2.71 10.32 -4.05
N TYR A 181 -2.82 9.13 -3.49
CA TYR A 181 -3.47 8.89 -2.22
C TYR A 181 -2.43 8.76 -1.13
N THR A 182 -2.73 9.29 0.05
CA THR A 182 -1.87 9.18 1.22
C THR A 182 -2.68 8.77 2.44
N ALA A 183 -2.08 7.96 3.31
CA ALA A 183 -2.62 7.63 4.62
C ALA A 183 -1.51 7.75 5.65
N GLN A 184 -1.81 8.41 6.77
CA GLN A 184 -0.91 8.48 7.90
C GLN A 184 -1.17 7.27 8.79
N CYS A 185 -0.11 6.56 9.14
CA CYS A 185 -0.16 5.42 10.04
C CYS A 185 0.72 5.68 11.26
N HIS A 186 0.34 5.07 12.36
CA HIS A 186 1.01 5.19 13.64
C HIS A 186 1.18 3.81 14.24
N LYS A 187 2.44 3.46 14.54
CA LYS A 187 2.75 2.31 15.37
C LYS A 187 2.60 2.71 16.85
N GLU A 188 1.54 2.21 17.48
CA GLU A 188 1.33 2.25 18.91
C GLU A 188 2.56 1.69 19.65
N HIS A 189 2.74 2.07 20.92
CA HIS A 189 3.85 1.60 21.79
C HIS A 189 5.28 1.59 21.19
N PHE A 190 5.54 2.40 20.15
CA PHE A 190 6.84 2.43 19.50
C PHE A 190 7.91 3.07 20.39
N CYS A 191 9.08 2.42 20.52
CA CYS A 191 10.21 2.96 21.26
C CYS A 191 11.27 3.51 20.29
N PRO A 192 11.43 4.85 20.17
CA PRO A 192 12.37 5.47 19.24
C PRO A 192 13.84 5.11 19.44
N PHE A 193 14.19 4.65 20.65
CA PHE A 193 15.56 4.37 21.06
C PHE A 193 15.96 2.91 20.87
N ALA A 194 14.99 2.02 20.71
CA ALA A 194 15.22 0.58 20.62
C ALA A 194 15.51 0.14 19.19
N GLU A 195 16.24 -0.96 19.04
CA GLU A 195 16.42 -1.62 17.75
C GLU A 195 15.12 -2.34 17.34
N GLU A 196 14.69 -2.13 16.11
CA GLU A 196 13.53 -2.83 15.56
C GLU A 196 13.89 -4.28 15.18
N HIS A 197 13.24 -5.25 15.82
CA HIS A 197 13.46 -6.68 15.57
C HIS A 197 12.46 -7.30 14.60
N GLN A 198 11.29 -6.68 14.40
CA GLN A 198 10.27 -7.14 13.45
C GLN A 198 9.84 -5.99 12.55
N PRO A 199 9.69 -6.24 11.23
CA PRO A 199 9.20 -5.23 10.32
C PRO A 199 7.73 -4.93 10.58
N ILE A 200 7.32 -3.76 10.10
CA ILE A 200 5.93 -3.36 9.95
C ILE A 200 5.46 -3.87 8.59
N ASP A 201 4.38 -4.62 8.60
CA ASP A 201 3.80 -5.24 7.41
C ASP A 201 2.48 -4.54 7.07
N ILE A 202 2.50 -3.67 6.06
CA ILE A 202 1.33 -2.93 5.58
C ILE A 202 0.67 -3.67 4.43
N PHE A 203 -0.66 -3.66 4.43
CA PHE A 203 -1.53 -4.17 3.39
C PHE A 203 -2.45 -3.07 2.88
N LEU A 204 -2.51 -2.92 1.56
CA LEU A 204 -3.41 -2.03 0.86
C LEU A 204 -4.31 -2.86 -0.04
N GLU A 205 -5.61 -2.84 0.22
CA GLU A 205 -6.63 -3.34 -0.68
C GLU A 205 -7.11 -2.25 -1.60
N VAL A 206 -7.27 -2.60 -2.87
CA VAL A 206 -7.77 -1.73 -3.92
C VAL A 206 -8.92 -2.43 -4.60
N ILE A 207 -10.08 -1.80 -4.59
CA ILE A 207 -11.26 -2.27 -5.32
C ILE A 207 -11.65 -1.17 -6.31
N ASP A 208 -11.68 -1.50 -7.59
CA ASP A 208 -12.24 -0.63 -8.63
C ASP A 208 -13.44 -1.31 -9.27
N GLU A 209 -14.63 -0.80 -8.95
CA GLU A 209 -15.93 -1.42 -9.29
C GLU A 209 -16.03 -2.87 -8.78
N VAL A 210 -15.59 -3.83 -9.58
CA VAL A 210 -15.57 -5.27 -9.28
C VAL A 210 -14.17 -5.89 -9.40
N GLU A 211 -13.17 -5.12 -9.82
CA GLU A 211 -11.77 -5.55 -9.87
C GLU A 211 -11.14 -5.41 -8.47
N TYR A 212 -10.49 -6.48 -8.01
CA TYR A 212 -9.77 -6.51 -6.75
C TYR A 212 -8.26 -6.64 -7.01
N GLU A 213 -7.49 -5.77 -6.37
CA GLU A 213 -6.06 -5.88 -6.24
C GLU A 213 -5.62 -5.67 -4.78
N ASN A 214 -4.42 -6.13 -4.46
CA ASN A 214 -3.82 -5.92 -3.16
C ASN A 214 -2.33 -5.63 -3.27
N TYR A 215 -1.82 -4.86 -2.32
CA TYR A 215 -0.43 -4.46 -2.31
C TYR A 215 0.09 -4.60 -0.89
N SER A 216 1.33 -5.06 -0.75
CA SER A 216 1.98 -5.16 0.55
C SER A 216 3.31 -4.45 0.54
N ALA A 217 3.69 -3.93 1.70
CA ALA A 217 4.99 -3.37 1.95
C ALA A 217 5.46 -3.82 3.34
N SER A 218 6.70 -4.29 3.43
CA SER A 218 7.33 -4.69 4.69
C SER A 218 8.59 -3.87 4.89
N PHE A 219 8.69 -3.18 6.02
CA PHE A 219 9.80 -2.27 6.30
C PHE A 219 10.03 -2.07 7.80
N PHE A 220 11.24 -1.66 8.17
CA PHE A 220 11.51 -1.04 9.46
C PHE A 220 11.39 0.48 9.35
N ILE A 221 11.02 1.17 10.43
CA ILE A 221 10.97 2.64 10.42
C ILE A 221 12.32 3.21 10.04
N ARG A 222 13.43 2.68 10.59
CA ARG A 222 14.80 3.09 10.23
C ARG A 222 15.12 3.05 8.73
N ASP A 223 14.46 2.18 7.96
CA ASP A 223 14.69 2.06 6.51
C ASP A 223 13.92 3.12 5.71
N ILE A 224 12.79 3.58 6.23
CA ILE A 224 11.90 4.54 5.57
C ILE A 224 12.07 5.98 6.09
N VAL A 225 13.02 6.21 7.00
CA VAL A 225 13.27 7.56 7.52
C VAL A 225 13.79 8.48 6.42
N LYS A 226 13.05 9.55 6.17
CA LYS A 226 13.40 10.68 5.32
C LYS A 226 13.13 11.98 6.10
N PRO A 227 14.18 12.62 6.65
CA PRO A 227 14.00 13.86 7.41
C PRO A 227 13.34 14.96 6.56
N ASP A 228 12.64 15.89 7.20
CA ASP A 228 12.26 17.14 6.53
C ASP A 228 13.53 17.96 6.17
N PRO A 229 13.45 18.91 5.23
CA PRO A 229 14.60 19.74 4.86
C PRO A 229 15.08 20.62 6.02
N PRO A 230 16.40 20.82 6.19
CA PRO A 230 16.97 21.75 7.17
C PRO A 230 16.55 23.19 6.92
N GLN A 231 16.44 24.01 7.97
CA GLN A 231 16.22 25.45 7.82
C GLN A 231 17.56 26.13 7.58
N CYS A 232 17.87 26.48 6.32
CA CYS A 232 19.16 27.05 5.94
C CYS A 232 19.13 28.58 5.79
N GLN A 233 20.18 29.25 6.27
CA GLN A 233 20.45 30.67 6.12
C GLN A 233 21.85 30.90 5.53
N TYR A 234 21.97 31.86 4.62
CA TYR A 234 23.24 32.24 4.01
C TYR A 234 23.59 33.69 4.31
N VAL A 235 24.73 33.89 4.96
CA VAL A 235 25.25 35.23 5.28
C VAL A 235 26.34 35.60 4.28
N ALA A 236 25.98 36.40 3.27
CA ALA A 236 26.88 36.78 2.18
C ALA A 236 28.10 37.59 2.62
N SER A 237 28.00 38.35 3.72
CA SER A 237 29.07 39.25 4.20
C SER A 237 30.31 38.52 4.71
N ASN A 238 30.18 37.28 5.18
CA ASN A 238 31.27 36.45 5.68
C ASN A 238 31.35 35.06 5.01
N GLY A 239 30.56 34.83 3.96
CA GLY A 239 30.51 33.55 3.22
C GLY A 239 30.07 32.35 4.07
N THR A 240 29.40 32.59 5.20
CA THR A 240 28.98 31.52 6.12
C THR A 240 27.58 31.06 5.78
N VAL A 241 27.42 29.75 5.64
CA VAL A 241 26.13 29.08 5.50
C VAL A 241 25.85 28.39 6.83
N THR A 242 24.69 28.66 7.42
CA THR A 242 24.24 28.00 8.65
C THR A 242 22.92 27.29 8.43
N TRP A 243 22.65 26.25 9.20
CA TRP A 243 21.36 25.56 9.15
C TRP A 243 21.01 24.96 10.50
N THR A 244 19.72 24.75 10.74
CA THR A 244 19.24 24.06 11.93
C THR A 244 18.54 22.76 11.59
N TYR A 245 18.47 21.86 12.57
CA TYR A 245 17.71 20.62 12.47
C TYR A 245 16.23 20.92 12.16
N PRO A 246 15.58 20.07 11.35
CA PRO A 246 14.14 20.18 11.14
C PRO A 246 13.39 20.01 12.47
N ARG A 247 12.36 20.82 12.71
CA ARG A 247 11.56 20.75 13.95
C ARG A 247 10.85 19.41 14.16
N THR A 248 10.64 18.68 13.07
CA THR A 248 10.01 17.36 13.06
C THR A 248 10.98 16.23 13.38
N TRP A 249 12.29 16.48 13.45
CA TRP A 249 13.27 15.43 13.71
C TRP A 249 13.22 14.91 15.15
N SER A 250 13.62 13.66 15.36
CA SER A 250 13.66 13.03 16.68
C SER A 250 14.59 13.78 17.64
N THR A 251 14.21 13.81 18.92
CA THR A 251 14.99 14.43 20.00
C THR A 251 15.36 13.41 21.07
N PRO A 252 16.50 13.56 21.76
CA PRO A 252 17.50 14.63 21.59
C PRO A 252 18.41 14.42 20.36
N THR A 253 18.91 15.51 19.77
CA THR A 253 19.81 15.47 18.58
C THR A 253 21.17 14.84 18.86
N SER A 254 21.56 14.75 20.15
CA SER A 254 22.73 14.00 20.58
C SER A 254 22.58 12.50 20.37
N TYR A 255 21.35 11.96 20.44
CA TYR A 255 21.04 10.56 20.19
C TYR A 255 20.64 10.30 18.75
N PHE A 256 19.90 11.24 18.13
CA PHE A 256 19.50 11.18 16.73
C PHE A 256 20.28 12.22 15.90
N PRO A 257 21.59 12.02 15.65
CA PRO A 257 22.37 12.97 14.87
C PRO A 257 22.02 12.87 13.38
N LEU A 258 21.88 14.03 12.73
CA LEU A 258 21.81 14.14 11.28
C LEU A 258 23.19 14.43 10.70
N THR A 259 23.41 13.95 9.48
CA THR A 259 24.49 14.41 8.62
C THR A 259 23.93 15.31 7.52
N PHE A 260 24.70 16.32 7.12
CA PHE A 260 24.26 17.32 6.14
C PHE A 260 25.12 17.29 4.89
N GLN A 261 24.52 17.61 3.75
CA GLN A 261 25.24 17.83 2.51
C GLN A 261 24.87 19.20 1.96
N VAL A 262 25.89 20.00 1.69
CA VAL A 262 25.75 21.34 1.10
C VAL A 262 26.07 21.26 -0.39
N LYS A 263 25.12 21.68 -1.22
CA LYS A 263 25.28 21.82 -2.66
C LYS A 263 25.43 23.31 -2.98
N VAL A 264 26.43 23.64 -3.79
CA VAL A 264 26.74 25.02 -4.14
C VAL A 264 26.79 25.16 -5.65
N LYS A 265 26.04 26.13 -6.20
CA LYS A 265 26.10 26.51 -7.62
C LYS A 265 26.90 27.81 -7.75
N ARG A 266 27.98 27.72 -8.53
CA ARG A 266 28.83 28.88 -8.87
C ARG A 266 28.53 29.38 -10.29
N PRO A 267 28.82 30.65 -10.60
CA PRO A 267 28.53 31.24 -11.93
C PRO A 267 29.11 30.46 -13.13
N ILE A 268 30.21 29.72 -12.93
CA ILE A 268 30.91 28.94 -13.99
C ILE A 268 30.45 27.46 -13.98
N HIS A 269 29.17 27.17 -13.75
CA HIS A 269 28.54 25.81 -13.78
C HIS A 269 29.23 24.71 -12.92
N LYS A 270 30.13 25.13 -12.04
CA LYS A 270 30.80 24.43 -10.93
C LYS A 270 29.86 23.92 -9.83
N TYR A 271 29.25 22.72 -9.92
CA TYR A 271 28.62 22.12 -8.74
C TYR A 271 29.71 21.59 -7.79
N THR A 272 29.74 22.12 -6.57
CA THR A 272 30.63 21.61 -5.51
C THR A 272 29.79 21.06 -4.37
N ARG A 273 30.17 19.90 -3.84
CA ARG A 273 29.57 19.29 -2.64
C ARG A 273 30.52 19.52 -1.47
N ALA A 274 29.99 20.06 -0.38
CA ALA A 274 30.69 20.13 0.89
C ALA A 274 29.94 19.30 1.93
N GLN A 275 30.69 18.64 2.81
CA GLN A 275 30.19 18.08 4.06
C GLN A 275 30.66 19.04 5.17
N GLY A 276 29.73 19.49 6.00
CA GLY A 276 30.00 20.46 7.07
C GLY A 276 29.90 19.84 8.46
N GLU A 277 30.42 20.57 9.44
CA GLU A 277 30.15 20.33 10.86
C GLU A 277 28.65 20.48 11.17
N PRO A 278 28.16 20.02 12.34
CA PRO A 278 26.77 20.29 12.72
C PRO A 278 26.55 21.81 12.69
N GLU A 279 25.74 22.25 11.72
CA GLU A 279 25.10 23.57 11.64
C GLU A 279 25.85 24.70 10.91
N ALA A 280 27.08 24.51 10.42
CA ALA A 280 27.76 25.53 9.60
C ALA A 280 28.79 25.03 8.59
N VAL A 281 28.97 25.77 7.48
CA VAL A 281 30.13 25.66 6.59
C VAL A 281 30.55 27.04 6.07
N GLN A 282 31.86 27.25 5.94
CA GLN A 282 32.43 28.43 5.28
C GLN A 282 32.63 28.15 3.79
N LEU A 283 32.14 29.06 2.94
CA LEU A 283 32.33 28.98 1.50
C LEU A 283 33.39 29.98 1.02
N PRO A 284 34.30 29.58 0.12
CA PRO A 284 35.35 30.46 -0.38
C PRO A 284 34.78 31.55 -1.29
N ALA A 285 35.37 32.76 -1.23
CA ALA A 285 35.01 33.89 -2.07
C ALA A 285 35.47 33.73 -3.53
N PRO A 286 34.77 34.33 -4.52
CA PRO A 286 33.52 35.08 -4.40
C PRO A 286 32.33 34.18 -4.05
N GLY A 287 31.36 34.74 -3.32
CA GLY A 287 30.21 33.99 -2.80
C GLY A 287 29.40 33.27 -3.90
N PRO A 288 28.76 32.14 -3.56
CA PRO A 288 27.98 31.37 -4.52
C PRO A 288 26.74 32.09 -5.04
N ALA A 289 26.25 31.63 -6.19
CA ALA A 289 24.99 32.13 -6.75
C ALA A 289 23.79 31.53 -6.01
N GLU A 290 23.83 30.23 -5.72
CA GLU A 290 22.78 29.50 -5.02
C GLU A 290 23.41 28.43 -4.12
N VAL A 291 22.83 28.21 -2.93
CA VAL A 291 23.24 27.21 -1.95
C VAL A 291 22.04 26.41 -1.50
N TRP A 292 22.19 25.09 -1.41
CA TRP A 292 21.18 24.19 -0.85
C TRP A 292 21.76 23.27 0.19
N VAL A 293 20.93 22.88 1.15
CA VAL A 293 21.28 21.91 2.18
C VAL A 293 20.26 20.79 2.20
N GLN A 294 20.72 19.57 2.41
CA GLN A 294 19.87 18.41 2.67
C GLN A 294 20.42 17.63 3.86
N ALA A 295 19.56 16.90 4.55
CA ALA A 295 19.91 16.10 5.71
C ALA A 295 19.59 14.62 5.51
N ARG A 296 20.28 13.77 6.25
CA ARG A 296 20.01 12.32 6.36
C ARG A 296 20.40 11.88 7.77
N ASP A 297 19.82 10.78 8.23
CA ASP A 297 20.34 10.09 9.42
C ASP A 297 21.85 9.83 9.30
N ARG A 298 22.60 10.09 10.37
CA ARG A 298 24.05 9.86 10.40
C ARG A 298 24.41 8.41 10.73
N CYS A 299 23.61 7.76 11.56
CA CYS A 299 23.84 6.43 12.09
C CYS A 299 23.29 5.33 11.17
N TYR A 300 22.35 5.67 10.29
CA TYR A 300 21.74 4.74 9.35
C TYR A 300 21.70 5.28 7.91
N LEU A 301 21.77 4.38 6.93
CA LEU A 301 21.77 4.74 5.51
C LEU A 301 20.34 4.91 4.96
N SER A 302 19.63 5.89 5.52
CA SER A 302 18.26 6.23 5.12
C SER A 302 18.20 7.20 3.92
N SER A 303 17.01 7.68 3.57
CA SER A 303 16.84 8.64 2.47
C SER A 303 17.32 10.04 2.83
N TRP A 304 17.86 10.78 1.85
CA TRP A 304 18.11 12.21 2.00
C TRP A 304 16.79 12.99 1.98
N SER A 305 16.72 14.05 2.78
CA SER A 305 15.66 15.04 2.69
C SER A 305 15.63 15.71 1.32
N GLU A 306 14.52 16.36 0.99
CA GLU A 306 14.53 17.34 -0.09
C GLU A 306 15.58 18.43 0.19
N SER A 307 16.10 19.03 -0.87
CA SER A 307 17.09 20.11 -0.76
C SER A 307 16.41 21.43 -0.41
N SER A 308 16.79 22.07 0.70
CA SER A 308 16.33 23.40 1.05
C SER A 308 17.28 24.47 0.50
N PRO A 309 16.78 25.49 -0.23
CA PRO A 309 17.60 26.63 -0.62
C PRO A 309 17.90 27.49 0.61
N CYS A 310 19.15 27.95 0.72
CA CYS A 310 19.54 28.90 1.75
C CYS A 310 19.10 30.31 1.35
N ARG A 311 18.39 30.98 2.25
CA ARG A 311 17.97 32.37 2.09
C ARG A 311 18.91 33.33 2.80
#